data_AF-A0A3S9V5Y2-F1
#
_entry.id   AF-A0A3S9V5Y2-F1
#
_cell.length_a   1.000
_cell.length_b   1.000
_cell.length_c   1.000
_cell.angle_alpha   90.00
_cell.angle_beta   90.00
_cell.angle_gamma   90.00
#
_symmetry.space_group_name_H-M   'P 1'
#
loop_
_entity.id
_entity.type
_entity.pdbx_description
1 polymer ?
#
loop_
_entity_poly.entity_id
_entity_poly.type
_entity_poly.pdbx_seq_one_letter_code
_entity_poly.pdbx_strand_id
1 'polypeptide(L)'
;MDTSRLIELRDFHSEILNNKRDMFVYLPPSYNENEQKRYPVLYMQDGQHIFFADHKGESWDVHRTVDRLTVEGKIREIIVVAVSHIEDARIAEYMHTIPGGYDIFHTVNQGELYEEFLVQEVKPYIDATYRTLPDKEHTALMGSSAGGLVSYNIGFRRPDTFGMIGALCPFFVSIDLETMEERWLSHVYQEKKDLKIWMDVGDAEGFTVMEKHVRQVADVLIASGFRPGEDLMYYYAVNSGHSQKDWAARVHAPLIFFFGDIGKPVRAELRGSAAVGLQGPVRTLNAVVHYDSGFMMTDLRADYEVINPELLDVTPDGKLLPKTTGKAAVTYLKQELRASIDLEVVPHMSETATVSIYVKVPASTPPTERLYAGIELPKIHDRLYGGTIQVPADMSFEFRISRGLGKHETDKEGKEVPYRKFTITDGLVLNYEVEHWIDCPLENEVCL
;
A
#
# COMPACT_ATOMS: atom_id res chain seq x y z
N MET A 1 26.70 -2.98 -8.51
CA MET A 1 25.63 -2.19 -9.16
C MET A 1 26.26 -0.92 -9.64
N ASP A 2 26.03 -0.57 -10.90
CA ASP A 2 26.55 0.67 -11.46
C ASP A 2 25.67 1.83 -10.98
N THR A 3 26.14 2.53 -9.94
CA THR A 3 25.50 3.72 -9.38
C THR A 3 25.52 4.90 -10.35
N SER A 4 26.24 4.82 -11.48
CA SER A 4 26.31 5.86 -12.51
C SER A 4 24.97 6.18 -13.17
N ARG A 5 23.97 5.31 -13.03
CA ARG A 5 22.63 5.44 -13.64
C ARG A 5 21.61 6.12 -12.73
N LEU A 6 21.97 6.40 -11.48
CA LEU A 6 21.11 7.15 -10.57
C LEU A 6 21.66 8.56 -10.42
N ILE A 7 20.85 9.53 -10.82
CA ILE A 7 21.17 10.96 -10.76
C ILE A 7 20.39 11.56 -9.61
N GLU A 8 21.09 12.24 -8.72
CA GLU A 8 20.50 13.01 -7.64
C GLU A 8 20.39 14.48 -8.06
N LEU A 9 19.16 15.00 -8.03
CA LEU A 9 18.83 16.40 -8.26
C LEU A 9 18.59 17.04 -6.91
N ARG A 10 19.64 17.60 -6.30
CA ARG A 10 19.56 18.22 -4.98
C ARG A 10 18.88 19.57 -5.03
N ASP A 11 18.16 19.90 -3.97
CA ASP A 11 17.62 21.25 -3.72
C ASP A 11 16.78 21.79 -4.89
N PHE A 12 16.01 20.93 -5.57
CA PHE A 12 15.12 21.36 -6.64
C PHE A 12 14.11 22.35 -6.07
N HIS A 13 14.17 23.59 -6.56
CA HIS A 13 13.32 24.67 -6.08
C HIS A 13 11.98 24.65 -6.79
N SER A 14 10.90 24.57 -6.00
CA SER A 14 9.54 24.80 -6.48
C SER A 14 9.13 26.23 -6.19
N GLU A 15 8.73 26.98 -7.21
CA GLU A 15 8.14 28.31 -7.04
C GLU A 15 6.69 28.17 -6.54
N ILE A 16 5.97 27.15 -7.02
CA ILE A 16 4.57 26.86 -6.66
C ILE A 16 4.43 26.53 -5.16
N LEU A 17 5.29 25.67 -4.63
CA LEU A 17 5.28 25.27 -3.22
C LEU A 17 6.20 26.14 -2.34
N ASN A 18 6.99 27.02 -2.95
CA ASN A 18 7.99 27.87 -2.30
C ASN A 18 8.89 27.07 -1.33
N ASN A 19 9.36 25.91 -1.78
CA ASN A 19 10.25 25.06 -1.02
C ASN A 19 11.33 24.44 -1.91
N LYS A 20 12.21 23.64 -1.30
CA LYS A 20 13.24 22.88 -1.97
C LYS A 20 13.15 21.43 -1.53
N ARG A 21 13.32 20.51 -2.48
CA ARG A 21 13.36 19.08 -2.20
C ARG A 21 14.32 18.38 -3.14
N ASP A 22 14.82 17.24 -2.70
CA ASP A 22 15.61 16.39 -3.57
C ASP A 22 14.71 15.57 -4.50
N MET A 23 15.22 15.25 -5.68
CA MET A 23 14.62 14.26 -6.58
C MET A 23 15.70 13.31 -7.07
N PHE A 24 15.30 12.11 -7.44
CA PHE A 24 16.19 11.09 -7.96
C PHE A 24 15.70 10.63 -9.33
N VAL A 25 16.63 10.49 -10.28
CA VAL A 25 16.33 10.01 -11.63
C VAL A 25 17.16 8.76 -11.90
N TYR A 26 16.49 7.63 -12.07
CA TYR A 26 17.09 6.39 -12.53
C TYR A 26 16.96 6.28 -14.06
N LEU A 27 18.09 6.02 -14.73
CA LEU A 27 18.17 5.84 -16.17
C LEU A 27 18.35 4.36 -16.54
N PRO A 28 17.68 3.88 -17.60
CA PRO A 28 17.79 2.50 -18.03
C PRO A 28 19.21 2.18 -18.56
N PRO A 29 19.65 0.91 -18.54
CA PRO A 29 20.99 0.51 -18.97
C PRO A 29 21.38 1.04 -20.35
N SER A 30 20.46 0.97 -21.33
CA SER A 30 20.75 1.39 -22.71
C SER A 30 20.74 2.90 -22.93
N TYR A 31 20.50 3.72 -21.90
CA TYR A 31 20.25 5.16 -22.07
C TYR A 31 21.34 5.83 -22.90
N ASN A 32 22.62 5.56 -22.62
CA ASN A 32 23.74 6.19 -23.32
C ASN A 32 24.17 5.46 -24.61
N GLU A 33 23.49 4.38 -25.00
CA GLU A 33 23.84 3.59 -26.18
C GLU A 33 23.14 4.09 -27.46
N ASN A 34 21.95 4.69 -27.32
CA ASN A 34 21.17 5.20 -28.44
C ASN A 34 20.54 6.56 -28.11
N GLU A 35 21.14 7.63 -28.65
CA GLU A 35 20.68 9.01 -28.45
C GLU A 35 19.30 9.32 -29.05
N GLN A 36 18.77 8.46 -29.93
CA GLN A 36 17.44 8.64 -30.53
C GLN A 36 16.34 7.92 -29.76
N LYS A 37 16.69 6.98 -28.86
CA LYS A 37 15.71 6.21 -28.10
C LYS A 37 15.11 7.08 -26.99
N ARG A 38 13.78 7.03 -26.86
CA ARG A 38 12.99 7.70 -25.83
C ARG A 38 12.28 6.69 -24.95
N TYR A 39 12.06 7.05 -23.69
CA TYR A 39 11.62 6.14 -22.64
C TYR A 39 10.34 6.63 -21.96
N PRO A 40 9.40 5.74 -21.61
CA PRO A 40 8.33 6.07 -20.68
C PRO A 40 8.90 6.49 -19.33
N VAL A 41 8.10 7.23 -18.56
CA VAL A 41 8.49 7.75 -17.25
C VAL A 41 7.52 7.28 -16.18
N LEU A 42 8.07 6.74 -15.09
CA LEU A 42 7.36 6.48 -13.85
C LEU A 42 7.76 7.54 -12.83
N TYR A 43 6.80 8.36 -12.41
CA TYR A 43 6.94 9.29 -11.29
C TYR A 43 6.53 8.58 -9.99
N MET A 44 7.40 8.61 -8.98
CA MET A 44 7.15 7.98 -7.69
C MET A 44 7.20 8.99 -6.55
N GLN A 45 6.26 8.84 -5.60
CA GLN A 45 6.22 9.60 -4.36
C GLN A 45 7.24 9.06 -3.34
N ASP A 46 7.53 9.83 -2.28
CA ASP A 46 8.45 9.44 -1.19
C ASP A 46 9.85 9.04 -1.70
N GLY A 47 10.41 9.87 -2.58
CA GLY A 47 11.59 9.58 -3.39
C GLY A 47 12.82 9.05 -2.64
N GLN A 48 13.02 9.51 -1.39
CA GLN A 48 14.12 9.07 -0.53
C GLN A 48 14.08 7.58 -0.16
N HIS A 49 12.94 6.89 -0.31
CA HIS A 49 12.81 5.44 -0.04
C HIS A 49 12.66 4.58 -1.30
N ILE A 50 12.69 5.18 -2.51
CA ILE A 50 12.44 4.45 -3.75
C ILE A 50 13.65 3.62 -4.20
N PHE A 51 14.85 4.16 -3.98
CA PHE A 51 16.10 3.54 -4.45
C PHE A 51 17.00 3.04 -3.33
N PHE A 52 16.93 3.64 -2.15
CA PHE A 52 17.79 3.30 -1.03
C PHE A 52 17.00 3.29 0.27
N ALA A 53 17.52 2.55 1.25
CA ALA A 53 17.09 2.66 2.63
C ALA A 53 17.83 3.83 3.26
N ASP A 54 17.20 4.45 4.25
CA ASP A 54 17.83 5.43 5.10
C ASP A 54 17.51 5.11 6.58
N HIS A 55 17.89 6.02 7.48
CA HIS A 55 17.63 5.86 8.91
C HIS A 55 16.14 5.95 9.28
N LYS A 56 15.28 6.42 8.37
CA LYS A 56 13.84 6.58 8.59
C LYS A 56 13.02 5.43 8.01
N GLY A 57 13.57 4.63 7.10
CA GLY A 57 12.85 3.49 6.53
C GLY A 57 13.64 2.64 5.55
N GLU A 58 13.04 1.48 5.22
CA GLU A 58 13.56 0.56 4.23
C GLU A 58 13.38 1.10 2.78
N SER A 59 14.02 0.43 1.82
CA SER A 59 13.95 0.75 0.39
C SER A 59 12.88 -0.07 -0.33
N TRP A 60 12.30 0.51 -1.38
CA TRP A 60 11.54 -0.24 -2.38
C TRP A 60 12.45 -1.00 -3.37
N ASP A 61 13.70 -0.57 -3.49
CA ASP A 61 14.68 -1.10 -4.44
C ASP A 61 14.14 -1.14 -5.89
N VAL A 62 13.37 -0.11 -6.28
CA VAL A 62 12.64 -0.10 -7.58
C VAL A 62 13.59 -0.29 -8.76
N HIS A 63 14.75 0.38 -8.73
CA HIS A 63 15.79 0.23 -9.75
C HIS A 63 16.22 -1.22 -9.97
N ARG A 64 16.30 -2.04 -8.91
CA ARG A 64 16.66 -3.46 -9.00
C ARG A 64 15.55 -4.27 -9.66
N THR A 65 14.30 -3.98 -9.30
CA THR A 65 13.13 -4.62 -9.91
C THR A 65 13.01 -4.25 -11.39
N VAL A 66 13.21 -2.98 -11.74
CA VAL A 66 13.20 -2.50 -13.13
C VAL A 66 14.33 -3.13 -13.94
N ASP A 67 15.56 -3.17 -13.43
CA ASP A 67 16.70 -3.84 -14.07
C ASP A 67 16.37 -5.32 -14.34
N ARG A 68 15.90 -6.03 -13.31
CA ARG A 68 15.57 -7.45 -13.41
C ARG A 68 14.48 -7.70 -14.46
N LEU A 69 13.36 -6.98 -14.38
CA LEU A 69 12.25 -7.15 -15.32
C LEU A 69 12.63 -6.78 -16.76
N THR A 70 13.50 -5.79 -16.94
CA THR A 70 14.03 -5.39 -18.25
C THR A 70 14.91 -6.49 -18.85
N VAL A 71 15.86 -7.02 -18.05
CA VAL A 71 16.75 -8.12 -18.48
C VAL A 71 15.96 -9.40 -18.78
N GLU A 72 14.91 -9.67 -18.01
CA GLU A 72 13.97 -10.78 -18.25
C GLU A 72 13.05 -10.53 -19.47
N GLY A 73 13.09 -9.34 -20.10
CA GLY A 73 12.26 -8.99 -21.25
C GLY A 73 10.78 -8.80 -20.92
N LYS A 74 10.44 -8.60 -19.64
CA LYS A 74 9.06 -8.51 -19.14
C LYS A 74 8.49 -7.10 -19.20
N ILE A 75 9.34 -6.10 -19.12
CA ILE A 75 8.98 -4.70 -19.32
C ILE A 75 9.93 -4.06 -20.33
N ARG A 76 9.43 -3.04 -21.03
CA ARG A 76 10.32 -2.11 -21.74
C ARG A 76 11.13 -1.28 -20.73
N GLU A 77 12.29 -0.81 -21.16
CA GLU A 77 13.07 0.15 -20.37
C GLU A 77 12.28 1.43 -20.11
N ILE A 78 12.39 1.94 -18.87
CA ILE A 78 11.74 3.15 -18.39
C ILE A 78 12.74 4.04 -17.65
N ILE A 79 12.42 5.32 -17.55
CA ILE A 79 13.01 6.24 -16.58
C ILE A 79 12.14 6.21 -15.32
N VAL A 80 12.76 6.22 -14.14
CA VAL A 80 12.04 6.39 -12.87
C VAL A 80 12.47 7.71 -12.24
N VAL A 81 11.51 8.60 -11.99
CA VAL A 81 11.69 9.87 -11.30
C VAL A 81 11.05 9.75 -9.93
N ALA A 82 11.85 9.82 -8.88
CA ALA A 82 11.39 9.70 -7.51
C ALA A 82 11.48 11.07 -6.81
N VAL A 83 10.34 11.58 -6.35
CA VAL A 83 10.22 12.93 -5.77
C VAL A 83 10.16 12.81 -4.26
N SER A 84 11.16 13.34 -3.57
CA SER A 84 11.21 13.27 -2.11
C SER A 84 10.08 14.09 -1.47
N HIS A 85 9.58 13.62 -0.33
CA HIS A 85 8.68 14.44 0.48
C HIS A 85 9.46 15.41 1.37
N ILE A 86 8.79 16.45 1.87
CA ILE A 86 9.29 17.32 2.93
C ILE A 86 8.57 16.95 4.22
N GLU A 87 9.29 16.59 5.27
CA GLU A 87 8.73 15.94 6.47
C GLU A 87 7.50 16.68 7.03
N ASP A 88 7.66 17.97 7.33
CA ASP A 88 6.61 18.79 7.94
C ASP A 88 5.50 19.19 6.95
N ALA A 89 5.71 19.00 5.65
CA ALA A 89 4.74 19.34 4.60
C ALA A 89 4.07 18.11 3.99
N ARG A 90 4.58 16.89 4.22
CA ARG A 90 4.18 15.67 3.50
C ARG A 90 2.68 15.44 3.53
N ILE A 91 2.08 15.49 4.72
CA ILE A 91 0.64 15.28 4.88
C ILE A 91 -0.17 16.38 4.19
N ALA A 92 0.24 17.64 4.34
CA ALA A 92 -0.41 18.76 3.66
C ALA A 92 -0.35 18.61 2.14
N GLU A 93 0.85 18.37 1.58
CA GLU A 93 1.09 18.25 0.15
C GLU A 93 0.47 16.98 -0.46
N TYR A 94 0.26 15.91 0.31
CA TYR A 94 -0.33 14.67 -0.19
C TYR A 94 -1.85 14.59 -0.01
N MET A 95 -2.47 15.62 0.57
CA MET A 95 -3.92 15.70 0.74
C MET A 95 -4.51 16.81 -0.12
N HIS A 96 -5.32 16.41 -1.10
CA HIS A 96 -6.21 17.33 -1.81
C HIS A 96 -7.35 17.81 -0.90
N THR A 97 -8.15 18.75 -1.37
CA THR A 97 -9.38 19.16 -0.70
C THR A 97 -10.26 17.94 -0.41
N ILE A 98 -10.61 17.73 0.87
CA ILE A 98 -11.38 16.55 1.29
C ILE A 98 -12.90 16.79 1.23
N PRO A 99 -13.70 15.76 0.88
CA PRO A 99 -15.16 15.83 0.93
C PRO A 99 -15.64 15.95 2.39
N GLY A 100 -15.89 17.18 2.85
CA GLY A 100 -16.36 17.48 4.20
C GLY A 100 -15.60 18.61 4.89
N GLY A 101 -14.40 18.95 4.40
CA GLY A 101 -13.61 20.08 4.90
C GLY A 101 -13.16 19.95 6.35
N TYR A 102 -13.09 18.74 6.90
CA TYR A 102 -12.58 18.49 8.24
C TYR A 102 -11.07 18.67 8.29
N ASP A 103 -10.57 19.22 9.40
CA ASP A 103 -9.13 19.28 9.65
C ASP A 103 -8.75 18.13 10.60
N ILE A 104 -8.24 17.04 10.02
CA ILE A 104 -7.92 15.81 10.75
C ILE A 104 -6.48 15.84 11.30
N PHE A 105 -5.57 16.52 10.59
CA PHE A 105 -4.14 16.53 10.90
C PHE A 105 -3.65 17.89 11.38
N HIS A 106 -4.56 18.82 11.68
CA HIS A 106 -4.25 20.19 12.08
C HIS A 106 -3.39 20.92 11.07
N THR A 107 -3.71 20.74 9.78
CA THR A 107 -2.92 21.27 8.66
C THR A 107 -3.80 21.71 7.49
N VAL A 108 -3.27 22.62 6.69
CA VAL A 108 -3.94 23.09 5.47
C VAL A 108 -3.55 22.15 4.32
N ASN A 109 -4.55 21.53 3.71
CA ASN A 109 -4.38 20.68 2.53
C ASN A 109 -3.79 21.48 1.36
N GLN A 110 -2.78 20.91 0.71
CA GLN A 110 -1.99 21.50 -0.37
C GLN A 110 -1.84 20.53 -1.57
N GLY A 111 -2.63 19.46 -1.64
CA GLY A 111 -2.58 18.47 -2.72
C GLY A 111 -2.76 19.07 -4.11
N GLU A 112 -3.59 20.11 -4.25
CA GLU A 112 -3.72 20.85 -5.51
C GLU A 112 -2.43 21.63 -5.87
N LEU A 113 -1.73 22.21 -4.90
CA LEU A 113 -0.44 22.88 -5.16
C LEU A 113 0.64 21.85 -5.49
N TYR A 114 0.65 20.69 -4.82
CA TYR A 114 1.58 19.61 -5.12
C TYR A 114 1.34 19.01 -6.52
N GLU A 115 0.08 18.88 -6.91
CA GLU A 115 -0.32 18.52 -8.27
C GLU A 115 0.23 19.52 -9.29
N GLU A 116 0.06 20.82 -9.05
CA GLU A 116 0.57 21.87 -9.93
C GLU A 116 2.10 21.85 -10.01
N PHE A 117 2.81 21.68 -8.89
CA PHE A 117 4.25 21.46 -8.84
C PHE A 117 4.70 20.31 -9.76
N LEU A 118 4.04 19.15 -9.65
CA LEU A 118 4.40 17.99 -10.48
C LEU A 118 4.15 18.25 -11.97
N VAL A 119 3.00 18.85 -12.32
CA VAL A 119 2.58 19.05 -13.72
C VAL A 119 3.31 20.21 -14.39
N GLN A 120 3.59 21.29 -13.67
CA GLN A 120 4.09 22.54 -14.25
C GLN A 120 5.59 22.75 -14.05
N GLU A 121 6.21 22.11 -13.04
CA GLU A 121 7.64 22.29 -12.76
C GLU A 121 8.42 20.98 -12.98
N VAL A 122 8.04 19.90 -12.30
CA VAL A 122 8.81 18.64 -12.35
C VAL A 122 8.73 17.98 -13.72
N LYS A 123 7.53 17.68 -14.22
CA LYS A 123 7.38 16.97 -15.50
C LYS A 123 8.03 17.74 -16.66
N PRO A 124 7.82 19.06 -16.84
CA PRO A 124 8.48 19.82 -17.90
C PRO A 124 10.01 19.83 -17.79
N TYR A 125 10.55 19.94 -16.56
CA TYR A 125 11.99 19.84 -16.35
C TYR A 125 12.54 18.49 -16.80
N ILE A 126 11.87 17.40 -16.42
CA ILE A 126 12.28 16.04 -16.79
C ILE A 126 12.19 15.84 -18.31
N ASP A 127 11.10 16.27 -18.94
CA ASP A 127 10.89 16.13 -20.39
C ASP A 127 11.90 16.95 -21.22
N ALA A 128 12.36 18.09 -20.69
CA ALA A 128 13.38 18.92 -21.32
C ALA A 128 14.82 18.37 -21.12
N THR A 129 15.07 17.71 -19.99
CA THR A 129 16.41 17.25 -19.59
C THR A 129 16.72 15.84 -20.06
N TYR A 130 15.70 14.97 -20.12
CA TYR A 130 15.86 13.54 -20.42
C TYR A 130 15.10 13.12 -21.68
N ARG A 131 15.48 11.98 -22.27
CA ARG A 131 14.81 11.44 -23.47
C ARG A 131 13.52 10.73 -23.10
N THR A 132 12.50 11.50 -22.75
CA THR A 132 11.18 10.96 -22.37
C THR A 132 10.27 10.78 -23.58
N LEU A 133 9.26 9.95 -23.40
CA LEU A 133 8.01 9.94 -24.16
C LEU A 133 6.96 10.69 -23.30
N PRO A 134 6.62 11.95 -23.64
CA PRO A 134 5.93 12.84 -22.71
C PRO A 134 4.40 12.65 -22.66
N ASP A 135 3.83 11.89 -23.60
CA ASP A 135 2.38 11.66 -23.68
C ASP A 135 1.87 10.79 -22.52
N LYS A 136 0.58 10.94 -22.19
CA LYS A 136 -0.04 10.29 -21.02
C LYS A 136 0.06 8.76 -21.07
N GLU A 137 0.03 8.15 -22.25
CA GLU A 137 0.15 6.70 -22.48
C GLU A 137 1.53 6.15 -22.08
N HIS A 138 2.49 7.04 -21.84
CA HIS A 138 3.86 6.72 -21.44
C HIS A 138 4.26 7.31 -20.10
N THR A 139 3.30 7.90 -19.38
CA THR A 139 3.54 8.60 -18.12
C THR A 139 2.73 7.96 -17.01
N ALA A 140 3.42 7.37 -16.04
CA ALA A 140 2.82 6.76 -14.86
C ALA A 140 3.12 7.56 -13.59
N LEU A 141 2.20 7.52 -12.62
CA LEU A 141 2.34 8.09 -11.28
C LEU A 141 2.05 7.02 -10.22
N MET A 142 2.93 6.86 -9.23
CA MET A 142 2.80 5.79 -8.23
C MET A 142 3.26 6.23 -6.84
N GLY A 143 2.59 5.71 -5.81
CA GLY A 143 3.07 5.82 -4.43
C GLY A 143 2.35 4.85 -3.51
N SER A 144 2.74 4.82 -2.23
CA SER A 144 2.03 4.07 -1.19
C SER A 144 1.43 4.97 -0.12
N SER A 145 0.43 4.48 0.64
CA SER A 145 -0.12 5.24 1.76
C SER A 145 -0.66 6.61 1.32
N ALA A 146 -0.23 7.71 1.96
CA ALA A 146 -0.49 9.08 1.50
C ALA A 146 0.07 9.36 0.08
N GLY A 147 1.20 8.75 -0.29
CA GLY A 147 1.71 8.79 -1.67
C GLY A 147 0.79 8.08 -2.67
N GLY A 148 0.12 7.02 -2.24
CA GLY A 148 -0.93 6.35 -3.03
C GLY A 148 -2.19 7.20 -3.15
N LEU A 149 -2.58 7.88 -2.06
CA LEU A 149 -3.70 8.82 -2.00
C LEU A 149 -3.51 10.00 -2.97
N VAL A 150 -2.34 10.66 -2.93
CA VAL A 150 -2.06 11.80 -3.80
C VAL A 150 -1.94 11.38 -5.26
N SER A 151 -1.31 10.23 -5.53
CA SER A 151 -1.20 9.68 -6.90
C SER A 151 -2.57 9.37 -7.50
N TYR A 152 -3.47 8.81 -6.70
CA TYR A 152 -4.86 8.56 -7.09
C TYR A 152 -5.59 9.87 -7.43
N ASN A 153 -5.52 10.88 -6.57
CA ASN A 153 -6.18 12.16 -6.82
C ASN A 153 -5.65 12.87 -8.06
N ILE A 154 -4.32 12.97 -8.19
CA ILE A 154 -3.69 13.60 -9.36
C ILE A 154 -4.10 12.87 -10.63
N GLY A 155 -4.11 11.54 -10.64
CA GLY A 155 -4.51 10.75 -11.81
C GLY A 155 -5.91 11.07 -12.32
N PHE A 156 -6.89 11.16 -11.41
CA PHE A 156 -8.26 11.49 -11.80
C PHE A 156 -8.46 12.95 -12.20
N ARG A 157 -7.64 13.86 -11.68
CA ARG A 157 -7.70 15.31 -11.97
C ARG A 157 -6.87 15.73 -13.18
N ARG A 158 -5.84 14.95 -13.52
CA ARG A 158 -4.90 15.15 -14.64
C ARG A 158 -4.77 13.91 -15.53
N PRO A 159 -5.88 13.31 -15.99
CA PRO A 159 -5.83 12.12 -16.84
C PRO A 159 -5.26 12.42 -18.23
N ASP A 160 -5.13 13.69 -18.60
CA ASP A 160 -4.45 14.19 -19.79
C ASP A 160 -2.92 14.21 -19.66
N THR A 161 -2.39 14.16 -18.43
CA THR A 161 -0.95 14.15 -18.14
C THR A 161 -0.45 12.77 -17.71
N PHE A 162 -1.20 12.09 -16.84
CA PHE A 162 -0.82 10.78 -16.29
C PHE A 162 -1.86 9.73 -16.73
N GLY A 163 -1.46 8.79 -17.60
CA GLY A 163 -2.36 7.74 -18.10
C GLY A 163 -2.37 6.46 -17.25
N MET A 164 -1.42 6.33 -16.32
CA MET A 164 -1.21 5.12 -15.52
C MET A 164 -1.01 5.49 -14.03
N ILE A 165 -1.80 4.90 -13.14
CA ILE A 165 -1.80 5.25 -11.71
C ILE A 165 -1.60 4.00 -10.86
N GLY A 166 -0.57 4.01 -10.00
CA GLY A 166 -0.32 2.96 -9.02
C GLY A 166 -0.56 3.44 -7.59
N ALA A 167 -1.60 2.93 -6.94
CA ALA A 167 -1.96 3.28 -5.57
C ALA A 167 -1.80 2.06 -4.66
N LEU A 168 -0.65 1.96 -3.99
CA LEU A 168 -0.35 0.84 -3.08
C LEU A 168 -0.79 1.19 -1.65
N CYS A 169 -1.64 0.38 -1.03
CA CYS A 169 -2.24 0.67 0.28
C CYS A 169 -2.64 2.15 0.46
N PRO A 170 -3.48 2.72 -0.42
CA PRO A 170 -3.78 4.14 -0.41
C PRO A 170 -4.53 4.54 0.86
N PHE A 171 -4.08 5.61 1.51
CA PHE A 171 -4.65 6.09 2.77
C PHE A 171 -5.94 6.90 2.56
N PHE A 172 -7.01 6.22 2.12
CA PHE A 172 -8.27 6.87 1.75
C PHE A 172 -9.13 7.32 2.93
N VAL A 173 -8.97 6.70 4.10
CA VAL A 173 -9.83 6.93 5.26
C VAL A 173 -8.98 7.03 6.51
N SER A 174 -9.19 8.08 7.29
CA SER A 174 -8.68 8.18 8.66
C SER A 174 -9.71 7.59 9.61
N ILE A 175 -9.23 6.82 10.59
CA ILE A 175 -10.06 6.23 11.65
C ILE A 175 -9.69 6.88 12.97
N ASP A 176 -10.67 7.48 13.64
CA ASP A 176 -10.53 7.93 15.01
C ASP A 176 -10.56 6.71 15.94
N LEU A 177 -9.43 6.37 16.57
CA LEU A 177 -9.32 5.12 17.33
C LEU A 177 -10.10 5.11 18.65
N GLU A 178 -10.55 6.27 19.14
CA GLU A 178 -11.36 6.37 20.36
C GLU A 178 -12.85 6.18 20.06
N THR A 179 -13.31 6.80 18.97
CA THR A 179 -14.73 6.80 18.59
C THR A 179 -15.08 5.80 17.48
N MET A 180 -14.06 5.24 16.82
CA MET A 180 -14.14 4.44 15.60
C MET A 180 -14.80 5.17 14.42
N GLU A 181 -14.82 6.51 14.44
CA GLU A 181 -15.35 7.32 13.35
C GLU A 181 -14.43 7.24 12.12
N GLU A 182 -15.02 6.97 10.96
CA GLU A 182 -14.32 6.90 9.67
C GLU A 182 -14.51 8.19 8.87
N ARG A 183 -13.41 8.85 8.51
CA ARG A 183 -13.42 10.11 7.75
C ARG A 183 -12.65 9.95 6.44
N TRP A 184 -13.32 10.20 5.33
CA TRP A 184 -12.73 10.10 4.00
C TRP A 184 -11.74 11.25 3.74
N LEU A 185 -10.53 10.88 3.31
CA LEU A 185 -9.42 11.77 2.98
C LEU A 185 -9.33 12.09 1.49
N SER A 186 -10.26 11.56 0.69
CA SER A 186 -10.32 11.78 -0.75
C SER A 186 -11.73 11.64 -1.26
N HIS A 187 -12.02 12.31 -2.38
CA HIS A 187 -13.17 11.97 -3.19
C HIS A 187 -13.06 10.51 -3.69
N VAL A 188 -14.16 9.78 -3.64
CA VAL A 188 -14.29 8.53 -4.40
C VAL A 188 -14.82 8.90 -5.77
N TYR A 189 -13.95 8.94 -6.79
CA TYR A 189 -14.33 9.34 -8.13
C TYR A 189 -15.31 8.34 -8.74
N GLN A 190 -16.36 8.85 -9.37
CA GLN A 190 -17.46 8.05 -9.93
C GLN A 190 -17.55 8.16 -11.46
N GLU A 191 -16.53 8.71 -12.11
CA GLU A 191 -16.47 8.92 -13.55
C GLU A 191 -15.40 8.03 -14.19
N LYS A 192 -15.73 7.39 -15.32
CA LYS A 192 -14.73 6.70 -16.13
C LYS A 192 -13.79 7.71 -16.77
N LYS A 193 -12.50 7.61 -16.45
CA LYS A 193 -11.42 8.29 -17.17
C LYS A 193 -10.65 7.29 -18.03
N ASP A 194 -9.93 7.80 -19.03
CA ASP A 194 -9.00 7.00 -19.82
C ASP A 194 -7.68 6.82 -19.06
N LEU A 195 -7.74 5.94 -18.04
CA LEU A 195 -6.68 5.63 -17.09
C LEU A 195 -6.52 4.11 -16.97
N LYS A 196 -5.28 3.66 -16.79
CA LYS A 196 -4.94 2.34 -16.25
C LYS A 196 -4.63 2.48 -14.76
N ILE A 197 -5.32 1.73 -13.91
CA ILE A 197 -5.21 1.88 -12.46
C ILE A 197 -4.76 0.55 -11.84
N TRP A 198 -3.66 0.58 -11.09
CA TRP A 198 -3.30 -0.46 -10.14
C TRP A 198 -3.65 0.01 -8.74
N MET A 199 -4.35 -0.83 -7.97
CA MET A 199 -4.64 -0.58 -6.58
C MET A 199 -4.35 -1.84 -5.77
N ASP A 200 -3.76 -1.71 -4.58
CA ASP A 200 -3.58 -2.85 -3.70
C ASP A 200 -3.73 -2.50 -2.22
N VAL A 201 -3.84 -3.53 -1.39
CA VAL A 201 -3.90 -3.42 0.06
C VAL A 201 -3.37 -4.71 0.70
N GLY A 202 -2.63 -4.57 1.80
CA GLY A 202 -2.21 -5.68 2.63
C GLY A 202 -3.29 -6.16 3.61
N ASP A 203 -3.24 -7.41 4.03
CA ASP A 203 -4.13 -7.95 5.07
C ASP A 203 -3.68 -7.61 6.50
N ALA A 204 -2.42 -7.20 6.69
CA ALA A 204 -1.78 -6.92 7.97
C ALA A 204 -1.55 -5.41 8.22
N GLU A 205 -2.37 -4.57 7.59
CA GLU A 205 -2.32 -3.11 7.62
C GLU A 205 -2.90 -2.49 8.91
N GLY A 206 -3.57 -3.28 9.75
CA GLY A 206 -4.24 -2.80 10.95
C GLY A 206 -5.29 -1.70 10.65
N PHE A 207 -5.27 -0.64 11.46
CA PHE A 207 -6.13 0.54 11.29
C PHE A 207 -5.57 1.60 10.35
N THR A 208 -4.33 1.45 9.88
CA THR A 208 -3.72 2.44 8.99
C THR A 208 -4.41 2.44 7.64
N VAL A 209 -4.63 1.27 7.04
CA VAL A 209 -5.41 1.11 5.81
C VAL A 209 -6.24 -0.14 5.91
N MET A 210 -7.57 -0.03 5.85
CA MET A 210 -8.42 -1.22 5.87
C MET A 210 -8.78 -1.64 4.45
N GLU A 211 -8.74 -2.95 4.18
CA GLU A 211 -9.14 -3.55 2.91
C GLU A 211 -10.48 -3.01 2.42
N LYS A 212 -11.48 -2.92 3.32
CA LYS A 212 -12.84 -2.49 2.98
C LYS A 212 -12.89 -1.12 2.32
N HIS A 213 -12.00 -0.19 2.70
CA HIS A 213 -11.99 1.17 2.13
C HIS A 213 -11.41 1.16 0.72
N VAL A 214 -10.30 0.44 0.53
CA VAL A 214 -9.65 0.30 -0.78
C VAL A 214 -10.56 -0.50 -1.74
N ARG A 215 -11.19 -1.56 -1.23
CA ARG A 215 -12.15 -2.38 -1.99
C ARG A 215 -13.39 -1.59 -2.38
N GLN A 216 -13.91 -0.75 -1.48
CA GLN A 216 -15.03 0.13 -1.80
C GLN A 216 -14.69 1.08 -2.96
N VAL A 217 -13.48 1.65 -2.99
CA VAL A 217 -13.04 2.48 -4.12
C VAL A 217 -13.01 1.65 -5.41
N ALA A 218 -12.40 0.45 -5.38
CA ALA A 218 -12.37 -0.43 -6.56
C ALA A 218 -13.80 -0.78 -7.07
N ASP A 219 -14.72 -1.13 -6.17
CA ASP A 219 -16.11 -1.46 -6.51
C ASP A 219 -16.83 -0.26 -7.15
N VAL A 220 -16.61 0.97 -6.65
CA VAL A 220 -17.15 2.19 -7.26
C VAL A 220 -16.58 2.43 -8.65
N LEU A 221 -15.27 2.26 -8.84
CA LEU A 221 -14.64 2.41 -10.16
C LEU A 221 -15.21 1.39 -11.16
N ILE A 222 -15.44 0.15 -10.73
CA ILE A 222 -16.09 -0.87 -11.55
C ILE A 222 -17.50 -0.44 -11.94
N ALA A 223 -18.29 0.06 -10.98
CA ALA A 223 -19.64 0.56 -11.24
C ALA A 223 -19.65 1.75 -12.22
N SER A 224 -18.60 2.57 -12.20
CA SER A 224 -18.38 3.69 -13.12
C SER A 224 -17.91 3.28 -14.52
N GLY A 225 -17.59 2.00 -14.75
CA GLY A 225 -17.24 1.46 -16.07
C GLY A 225 -15.78 1.06 -16.27
N PHE A 226 -14.95 1.07 -15.21
CA PHE A 226 -13.65 0.41 -15.26
C PHE A 226 -13.82 -1.11 -15.34
N ARG A 227 -12.93 -1.77 -16.09
CA ARG A 227 -12.96 -3.20 -16.39
C ARG A 227 -11.83 -3.89 -15.62
N PRO A 228 -12.17 -4.69 -14.58
CA PRO A 228 -11.20 -5.50 -13.86
C PRO A 228 -10.38 -6.40 -14.81
N GLY A 229 -9.06 -6.42 -14.63
CA GLY A 229 -8.17 -7.20 -15.50
C GLY A 229 -7.79 -6.53 -16.82
N GLU A 230 -8.32 -5.34 -17.11
CA GLU A 230 -7.97 -4.56 -18.31
C GLU A 230 -7.41 -3.18 -17.95
N ASP A 231 -8.26 -2.30 -17.41
CA ASP A 231 -7.91 -0.92 -17.06
C ASP A 231 -8.00 -0.64 -15.55
N LEU A 232 -8.43 -1.64 -14.77
CA LEU A 232 -8.34 -1.66 -13.31
C LEU A 232 -7.77 -3.00 -12.83
N MET A 233 -6.67 -2.93 -12.09
CA MET A 233 -6.06 -4.05 -11.38
C MET A 233 -6.23 -3.83 -9.87
N TYR A 234 -6.59 -4.89 -9.17
CA TYR A 234 -6.64 -4.91 -7.71
C TYR A 234 -5.83 -6.08 -7.19
N TYR A 235 -5.13 -5.89 -6.07
CA TYR A 235 -4.44 -6.98 -5.40
C TYR A 235 -4.63 -6.93 -3.88
N TYR A 236 -5.10 -8.04 -3.33
CA TYR A 236 -5.15 -8.29 -1.90
C TYR A 236 -3.90 -9.06 -1.48
N ALA A 237 -2.96 -8.37 -0.86
CA ALA A 237 -1.65 -8.91 -0.50
C ALA A 237 -1.72 -9.60 0.87
N VAL A 238 -1.68 -10.93 0.84
CA VAL A 238 -1.73 -11.77 2.05
C VAL A 238 -0.37 -11.78 2.75
N ASN A 239 -0.41 -11.71 4.08
CA ASN A 239 0.74 -11.49 4.96
C ASN A 239 1.54 -10.23 4.62
N SER A 240 0.88 -9.15 4.20
CA SER A 240 1.56 -7.87 3.90
C SER A 240 1.01 -6.77 4.79
N GLY A 241 1.92 -6.02 5.43
CA GLY A 241 1.64 -4.84 6.21
C GLY A 241 2.03 -3.54 5.51
N HIS A 242 2.01 -2.47 6.30
CA HIS A 242 2.21 -1.09 5.84
C HIS A 242 3.70 -0.70 5.83
N SER A 243 4.52 -1.40 5.04
CA SER A 243 5.99 -1.22 5.02
C SER A 243 6.58 -1.12 3.62
N GLN A 244 7.72 -0.42 3.48
CA GLN A 244 8.46 -0.30 2.22
C GLN A 244 8.89 -1.65 1.67
N LYS A 245 9.28 -2.57 2.56
CA LYS A 245 9.63 -3.94 2.18
C LYS A 245 8.47 -4.70 1.54
N ASP A 246 7.27 -4.59 2.09
CA ASP A 246 6.10 -5.28 1.53
C ASP A 246 5.63 -4.64 0.23
N TRP A 247 5.77 -3.33 0.06
CA TRP A 247 5.56 -2.66 -1.23
C TRP A 247 6.60 -3.08 -2.27
N ALA A 248 7.89 -3.14 -1.88
CA ALA A 248 9.00 -3.63 -2.71
C ALA A 248 8.72 -5.05 -3.24
N ALA A 249 8.22 -5.94 -2.37
CA ALA A 249 7.97 -7.34 -2.69
C ALA A 249 6.99 -7.50 -3.86
N ARG A 250 6.08 -6.54 -4.07
CA ARG A 250 5.02 -6.62 -5.08
C ARG A 250 5.06 -5.53 -6.16
N VAL A 251 5.96 -4.55 -6.09
CA VAL A 251 6.07 -3.47 -7.09
C VAL A 251 6.32 -3.98 -8.52
N HIS A 252 6.82 -5.20 -8.67
CA HIS A 252 6.96 -5.84 -9.98
C HIS A 252 5.63 -5.98 -10.73
N ALA A 253 4.50 -6.17 -10.04
CA ALA A 253 3.21 -6.35 -10.67
C ALA A 253 2.68 -5.07 -11.36
N PRO A 254 2.60 -3.88 -10.70
CA PRO A 254 2.22 -2.66 -11.39
C PRO A 254 3.21 -2.27 -12.49
N LEU A 255 4.52 -2.54 -12.33
CA LEU A 255 5.51 -2.30 -13.37
C LEU A 255 5.23 -3.12 -14.64
N ILE A 256 4.92 -4.41 -14.50
CA ILE A 256 4.51 -5.27 -15.62
C ILE A 256 3.20 -4.77 -16.23
N PHE A 257 2.22 -4.40 -15.41
CA PHE A 257 0.95 -3.88 -15.90
C PHE A 257 1.10 -2.60 -16.74
N PHE A 258 1.95 -1.67 -16.31
CA PHE A 258 2.13 -0.39 -17.00
C PHE A 258 3.00 -0.49 -18.25
N PHE A 259 4.13 -1.20 -18.15
CA PHE A 259 5.22 -1.11 -19.13
C PHE A 259 5.57 -2.45 -19.79
N GLY A 260 4.83 -3.51 -19.49
CA GLY A 260 5.16 -4.87 -19.89
C GLY A 260 4.02 -5.62 -20.54
N ASP A 261 4.25 -6.93 -20.64
CA ASP A 261 3.25 -7.92 -21.01
C ASP A 261 2.89 -8.75 -19.75
N ILE A 262 1.59 -8.78 -19.42
CA ILE A 262 1.05 -9.55 -18.30
C ILE A 262 1.31 -11.05 -18.50
N GLY A 263 1.37 -11.51 -19.75
CA GLY A 263 1.56 -12.93 -20.06
C GLY A 263 0.31 -13.76 -19.80
N LYS A 264 0.49 -15.05 -19.51
CA LYS A 264 -0.59 -16.03 -19.36
C LYS A 264 -0.80 -16.45 -17.91
N PRO A 265 -2.05 -16.66 -17.47
CA PRO A 265 -2.33 -17.15 -16.14
C PRO A 265 -1.83 -18.59 -16.01
N VAL A 266 -1.07 -18.88 -14.95
CA VAL A 266 -0.43 -20.20 -14.73
C VAL A 266 -0.82 -20.85 -13.41
N ARG A 267 -1.34 -20.07 -12.46
CA ARG A 267 -1.70 -20.57 -11.13
C ARG A 267 -2.73 -19.68 -10.48
N ALA A 268 -3.65 -20.27 -9.73
CA ALA A 268 -4.58 -19.54 -8.89
C ALA A 268 -4.46 -19.99 -7.44
N GLU A 269 -4.73 -19.08 -6.51
CA GLU A 269 -4.90 -19.33 -5.09
C GLU A 269 -6.23 -18.74 -4.65
N LEU A 270 -6.97 -19.44 -3.79
CA LEU A 270 -8.18 -18.91 -3.18
C LEU A 270 -7.90 -18.60 -1.72
N ARG A 271 -8.04 -17.33 -1.34
CA ARG A 271 -7.74 -16.81 -0.01
C ARG A 271 -9.02 -16.32 0.64
N GLY A 272 -9.14 -16.46 1.96
CA GLY A 272 -10.31 -16.02 2.72
C GLY A 272 -10.36 -16.70 4.08
N SER A 273 -11.36 -16.32 4.89
CA SER A 273 -11.55 -16.93 6.20
C SER A 273 -11.95 -18.40 6.09
N ALA A 274 -11.45 -19.21 7.02
CA ALA A 274 -11.86 -20.61 7.17
C ALA A 274 -13.27 -20.77 7.77
N ALA A 275 -13.93 -19.67 8.16
CA ALA A 275 -15.29 -19.68 8.67
C ALA A 275 -16.10 -18.45 8.23
N VAL A 276 -17.42 -18.63 8.17
CA VAL A 276 -18.39 -17.54 7.93
C VAL A 276 -19.62 -17.75 8.82
N GLY A 277 -20.15 -16.67 9.40
CA GLY A 277 -21.33 -16.72 10.26
C GLY A 277 -22.62 -16.51 9.48
N LEU A 278 -23.70 -17.24 9.83
CA LEU A 278 -25.07 -16.88 9.39
C LEU A 278 -25.46 -15.49 9.86
N GLN A 279 -24.94 -15.09 11.02
CA GLN A 279 -24.98 -13.74 11.57
C GLN A 279 -23.55 -13.28 11.83
N GLY A 280 -23.27 -12.01 11.56
CA GLY A 280 -21.94 -11.41 11.71
C GLY A 280 -21.49 -10.69 10.44
N PRO A 281 -20.19 -10.35 10.35
CA PRO A 281 -19.69 -9.56 9.23
C PRO A 281 -19.64 -10.39 7.93
N VAL A 282 -19.89 -9.71 6.81
CA VAL A 282 -19.74 -10.30 5.48
C VAL A 282 -18.27 -10.65 5.25
N ARG A 283 -18.01 -11.85 4.75
CA ARG A 283 -16.67 -12.32 4.38
C ARG A 283 -16.55 -12.45 2.87
N THR A 284 -15.36 -12.16 2.36
CA THR A 284 -15.06 -12.19 0.93
C THR A 284 -13.89 -13.14 0.69
N LEU A 285 -14.01 -13.97 -0.35
CA LEU A 285 -12.90 -14.75 -0.88
C LEU A 285 -12.14 -13.93 -1.91
N ASN A 286 -10.82 -13.96 -1.84
CA ASN A 286 -9.91 -13.30 -2.75
C ASN A 286 -9.18 -14.35 -3.59
N ALA A 287 -9.56 -14.46 -4.87
CA ALA A 287 -8.89 -15.34 -5.83
C ALA A 287 -7.67 -14.63 -6.42
N VAL A 288 -6.47 -15.02 -6.02
CA VAL A 288 -5.21 -14.47 -6.54
C VAL A 288 -4.76 -15.29 -7.74
N VAL A 289 -4.60 -14.65 -8.89
CA VAL A 289 -4.12 -15.27 -10.12
C VAL A 289 -2.68 -14.84 -10.37
N HIS A 290 -1.80 -15.81 -10.60
CA HIS A 290 -0.39 -15.62 -10.96
C HIS A 290 -0.16 -15.94 -12.42
N TYR A 291 0.75 -15.18 -13.04
CA TYR A 291 1.06 -15.26 -14.46
C TYR A 291 2.53 -15.66 -14.68
N ASP A 292 2.85 -16.20 -15.85
CA ASP A 292 4.21 -16.63 -16.24
C ASP A 292 5.22 -15.48 -16.28
N SER A 293 4.77 -14.26 -16.56
CA SER A 293 5.55 -13.02 -16.42
C SER A 293 5.96 -12.74 -14.97
N GLY A 294 5.36 -13.41 -13.99
CA GLY A 294 5.46 -13.05 -12.58
C GLY A 294 4.52 -11.90 -12.20
N PHE A 295 3.59 -11.48 -13.06
CA PHE A 295 2.47 -10.63 -12.66
C PHE A 295 1.51 -11.39 -11.72
N MET A 296 0.81 -10.67 -10.84
CA MET A 296 -0.31 -11.20 -10.07
C MET A 296 -1.39 -10.14 -9.87
N MET A 297 -2.62 -10.60 -9.68
CA MET A 297 -3.76 -9.75 -9.31
C MET A 297 -4.80 -10.60 -8.56
N THR A 298 -5.64 -9.94 -7.78
CA THR A 298 -6.89 -10.52 -7.31
C THR A 298 -7.94 -10.39 -8.41
N ASP A 299 -8.59 -11.50 -8.74
CA ASP A 299 -9.70 -11.51 -9.67
C ASP A 299 -10.98 -10.99 -9.00
N LEU A 300 -11.43 -9.80 -9.40
CA LEU A 300 -12.62 -9.15 -8.84
C LEU A 300 -13.93 -9.64 -9.46
N ARG A 301 -13.87 -10.48 -10.51
CA ARG A 301 -15.04 -11.06 -11.18
C ARG A 301 -14.76 -12.52 -11.51
N ALA A 302 -14.86 -13.33 -10.47
CA ALA A 302 -14.54 -14.74 -10.46
C ALA A 302 -15.79 -15.61 -10.66
N ASP A 303 -15.59 -16.78 -11.26
CA ASP A 303 -16.58 -17.87 -11.24
C ASP A 303 -16.25 -18.81 -10.07
N TYR A 304 -17.29 -19.20 -9.32
CA TYR A 304 -17.18 -20.09 -8.17
C TYR A 304 -18.11 -21.30 -8.30
N GLU A 305 -17.58 -22.47 -7.96
CA GLU A 305 -18.33 -23.70 -7.78
C GLU A 305 -18.39 -24.03 -6.28
N VAL A 306 -19.61 -24.15 -5.75
CA VAL A 306 -19.85 -24.52 -4.35
C VAL A 306 -20.28 -25.98 -4.30
N ILE A 307 -19.52 -26.83 -3.60
CA ILE A 307 -19.82 -28.28 -3.51
C ILE A 307 -21.12 -28.53 -2.71
N ASN A 308 -21.43 -27.64 -1.76
CA ASN A 308 -22.61 -27.69 -0.90
C ASN A 308 -23.46 -26.41 -1.04
N PRO A 309 -24.13 -26.20 -2.18
CA PRO A 309 -24.87 -24.96 -2.47
C PRO A 309 -26.07 -24.72 -1.54
N GLU A 310 -26.51 -25.76 -0.83
CA GLU A 310 -27.52 -25.67 0.24
C GLU A 310 -26.99 -24.96 1.50
N LEU A 311 -25.67 -24.96 1.73
CA LEU A 311 -25.06 -24.37 2.92
C LEU A 311 -24.62 -22.92 2.68
N LEU A 312 -24.21 -22.58 1.46
CA LEU A 312 -23.55 -21.33 1.12
C LEU A 312 -23.77 -20.98 -0.37
N ASP A 313 -23.81 -19.69 -0.68
CA ASP A 313 -23.57 -19.16 -2.02
C ASP A 313 -22.34 -18.27 -2.08
N VAL A 314 -21.80 -18.03 -3.28
CA VAL A 314 -20.68 -17.10 -3.49
C VAL A 314 -20.98 -16.21 -4.68
N THR A 315 -20.94 -14.90 -4.42
CA THR A 315 -21.11 -13.89 -5.47
C THR A 315 -19.85 -13.78 -6.36
N PRO A 316 -19.97 -13.25 -7.60
CA PRO A 316 -18.82 -13.14 -8.50
C PRO A 316 -17.66 -12.29 -7.95
N ASP A 317 -17.95 -11.35 -7.05
CA ASP A 317 -16.96 -10.51 -6.38
C ASP A 317 -16.37 -11.15 -5.10
N GLY A 318 -16.74 -12.41 -4.83
CA GLY A 318 -16.19 -13.28 -3.80
C GLY A 318 -16.94 -13.27 -2.48
N LYS A 319 -18.02 -12.49 -2.31
CA LYS A 319 -18.76 -12.41 -1.04
C LYS A 319 -19.50 -13.72 -0.76
N LEU A 320 -19.30 -14.23 0.46
CA LEU A 320 -19.93 -15.43 1.00
C LEU A 320 -21.34 -15.12 1.49
N LEU A 321 -22.33 -15.89 1.02
CA LEU A 321 -23.75 -15.78 1.38
C LEU A 321 -24.21 -17.06 2.10
N PRO A 322 -23.95 -17.18 3.42
CA PRO A 322 -24.25 -18.39 4.17
C PRO A 322 -25.76 -18.61 4.32
N LYS A 323 -26.21 -19.86 4.22
CA LYS A 323 -27.61 -20.28 4.24
C LYS A 323 -27.92 -21.19 5.42
N THR A 324 -27.05 -22.15 5.72
CA THR A 324 -27.20 -23.09 6.84
C THR A 324 -25.83 -23.52 7.36
N THR A 325 -25.75 -23.82 8.66
CA THR A 325 -24.51 -24.26 9.30
C THR A 325 -24.00 -25.59 8.77
N GLY A 326 -22.69 -25.73 8.65
CA GLY A 326 -22.04 -26.96 8.19
C GLY A 326 -20.71 -26.69 7.53
N LYS A 327 -20.07 -27.74 7.02
CA LYS A 327 -18.81 -27.61 6.27
C LYS A 327 -19.11 -27.49 4.78
N ALA A 328 -18.54 -26.49 4.15
CA ALA A 328 -18.65 -26.24 2.72
C ALA A 328 -17.25 -26.14 2.09
N ALA A 329 -17.19 -26.36 0.79
CA ALA A 329 -16.00 -26.15 0.00
C ALA A 329 -16.35 -25.28 -1.20
N VAL A 330 -15.52 -24.27 -1.46
CA VAL A 330 -15.67 -23.35 -2.58
C VAL A 330 -14.47 -23.50 -3.49
N THR A 331 -14.71 -23.64 -4.78
CA THR A 331 -13.68 -23.72 -5.81
C THR A 331 -13.79 -22.55 -6.77
N TYR A 332 -12.74 -21.75 -6.85
CA TYR A 332 -12.54 -20.75 -7.90
C TYR A 332 -12.23 -21.44 -9.23
N LEU A 333 -12.81 -20.92 -10.32
CA LEU A 333 -12.62 -21.39 -11.69
C LEU A 333 -12.22 -20.23 -12.60
N LYS A 334 -11.15 -20.40 -13.37
CA LYS A 334 -10.81 -19.51 -14.50
C LYS A 334 -10.00 -20.25 -15.55
N GLN A 335 -10.55 -20.39 -16.74
CA GLN A 335 -9.97 -21.22 -17.80
C GLN A 335 -9.68 -22.63 -17.26
N GLU A 336 -8.41 -23.07 -17.26
CA GLU A 336 -7.99 -24.36 -16.70
C GLU A 336 -7.55 -24.27 -15.23
N LEU A 337 -7.49 -23.05 -14.67
CA LEU A 337 -7.07 -22.84 -13.28
C LEU A 337 -8.21 -23.14 -12.32
N ARG A 338 -7.87 -23.87 -11.25
CA ARG A 338 -8.77 -24.17 -10.13
C ARG A 338 -8.03 -23.94 -8.81
N ALA A 339 -8.72 -23.36 -7.84
CA ALA A 339 -8.24 -23.23 -6.47
C ALA A 339 -9.40 -23.38 -5.49
N SER A 340 -9.23 -24.18 -4.45
CA SER A 340 -10.30 -24.52 -3.52
C SER A 340 -9.96 -24.13 -2.10
N ILE A 341 -10.99 -23.81 -1.32
CA ILE A 341 -10.89 -23.60 0.12
C ILE A 341 -12.03 -24.34 0.82
N ASP A 342 -11.70 -25.01 1.92
CA ASP A 342 -12.68 -25.57 2.85
C ASP A 342 -13.00 -24.51 3.91
N LEU A 343 -14.29 -24.35 4.22
CA LEU A 343 -14.75 -23.40 5.23
C LEU A 343 -15.93 -23.96 6.02
N GLU A 344 -16.13 -23.39 7.21
CA GLU A 344 -17.25 -23.74 8.09
C GLU A 344 -18.26 -22.59 8.18
N VAL A 345 -19.52 -22.90 7.92
CA VAL A 345 -20.65 -22.00 8.20
C VAL A 345 -21.08 -22.19 9.65
N VAL A 346 -20.89 -21.16 10.48
CA VAL A 346 -21.22 -21.16 11.91
C VAL A 346 -22.49 -20.33 12.20
N PRO A 347 -23.22 -20.57 13.31
CA PRO A 347 -24.44 -19.82 13.60
C PRO A 347 -24.23 -18.31 13.75
N HIS A 348 -23.12 -17.92 14.38
CA HIS A 348 -22.81 -16.54 14.70
C HIS A 348 -21.30 -16.35 14.69
N MET A 349 -20.85 -15.24 14.13
CA MET A 349 -19.47 -14.79 14.16
C MET A 349 -19.44 -13.36 14.67
N SER A 350 -18.55 -13.09 15.63
CA SER A 350 -18.47 -11.76 16.23
C SER A 350 -17.90 -10.75 15.22
N GLU A 351 -18.44 -9.53 15.21
CA GLU A 351 -17.89 -8.41 14.43
C GLU A 351 -16.60 -7.88 15.05
N THR A 352 -16.51 -7.93 16.38
CA THR A 352 -15.36 -7.48 17.15
C THR A 352 -14.79 -8.59 18.00
N ALA A 353 -13.51 -8.46 18.33
CA ALA A 353 -12.79 -9.36 19.22
C ALA A 353 -12.00 -8.54 20.23
N THR A 354 -11.88 -9.09 21.43
CA THR A 354 -11.13 -8.46 22.52
C THR A 354 -9.66 -8.88 22.43
N VAL A 355 -8.75 -7.90 22.40
CA VAL A 355 -7.31 -8.13 22.45
C VAL A 355 -6.69 -7.37 23.61
N SER A 356 -5.82 -8.04 24.36
CA SER A 356 -4.99 -7.44 25.40
C SER A 356 -3.55 -7.45 24.97
N ILE A 357 -2.89 -6.29 24.96
CA ILE A 357 -1.46 -6.18 24.65
C ILE A 357 -0.75 -5.52 25.82
N TYR A 358 0.33 -6.13 26.28
CA TYR A 358 1.19 -5.62 27.34
C TYR A 358 2.64 -5.57 26.86
N VAL A 359 3.29 -4.44 27.06
CA VAL A 359 4.67 -4.20 26.67
C VAL A 359 5.46 -3.73 27.88
N LYS A 360 6.45 -4.52 28.29
CA LYS A 360 7.44 -4.14 29.28
C LYS A 360 8.62 -3.46 28.58
N VAL A 361 9.08 -2.34 29.13
CA VAL A 361 10.16 -1.54 28.52
C VAL A 361 11.39 -1.43 29.44
N PRO A 362 12.61 -1.21 28.90
CA PRO A 362 13.82 -1.12 29.71
C PRO A 362 13.82 0.15 30.56
N ALA A 363 14.61 0.18 31.64
CA ALA A 363 14.73 1.36 32.50
C ALA A 363 15.31 2.59 31.76
N SER A 364 16.02 2.35 30.65
CA SER A 364 16.53 3.37 29.74
C SER A 364 15.47 4.02 28.85
N THR A 365 14.21 3.57 28.92
CA THR A 365 13.14 4.13 28.06
C THR A 365 12.90 5.59 28.39
N PRO A 366 13.03 6.51 27.42
CA PRO A 366 12.67 7.90 27.63
C PRO A 366 11.21 8.04 28.09
N PRO A 367 10.88 9.05 28.93
CA PRO A 367 9.51 9.31 29.31
C PRO A 367 8.63 9.48 28.06
N THR A 368 7.62 8.63 27.94
CA THR A 368 6.61 8.70 26.87
C THR A 368 5.25 8.38 27.49
N GLU A 369 4.21 9.07 27.04
CA GLU A 369 2.83 8.81 27.50
C GLU A 369 2.20 7.62 26.77
N ARG A 370 2.66 7.38 25.53
CA ARG A 370 2.12 6.40 24.60
C ARG A 370 3.25 5.55 23.99
N LEU A 371 2.92 4.32 23.63
CA LEU A 371 3.79 3.36 22.94
C LEU A 371 2.96 2.65 21.87
N TYR A 372 3.54 2.31 20.73
CA TYR A 372 2.80 1.71 19.62
C TYR A 372 3.23 0.26 19.43
N ALA A 373 2.25 -0.65 19.32
CA ALA A 373 2.43 -2.07 19.07
C ALA A 373 1.41 -2.58 18.05
N GLY A 374 1.37 -1.94 16.87
CA GLY A 374 0.29 -2.07 15.88
C GLY A 374 -0.96 -1.28 16.25
N ILE A 375 -1.17 -1.05 17.54
CA ILE A 375 -2.15 -0.16 18.14
C ILE A 375 -1.45 0.76 19.15
N GLU A 376 -2.08 1.89 19.47
CA GLU A 376 -1.60 2.76 20.54
C GLU A 376 -1.86 2.14 21.92
N LEU A 377 -0.84 2.13 22.77
CA LEU A 377 -0.86 1.57 24.11
C LEU A 377 -0.60 2.68 25.15
N PRO A 378 -1.53 2.91 26.09
CA PRO A 378 -1.31 3.84 27.19
C PRO A 378 -0.33 3.27 28.21
N LYS A 379 0.30 4.16 28.98
CA LYS A 379 1.10 3.78 30.14
C LYS A 379 0.22 3.26 31.27
N ILE A 380 0.49 2.06 31.78
CA ILE A 380 -0.19 1.48 32.94
C ILE A 380 0.52 1.93 34.23
N HIS A 381 1.82 1.66 34.32
CA HIS A 381 2.69 2.10 35.40
C HIS A 381 4.13 2.19 34.91
N ASP A 382 5.09 2.41 35.83
CA ASP A 382 6.49 2.49 35.45
C ASP A 382 6.91 1.23 34.67
N ARG A 383 7.51 1.47 33.49
CA ARG A 383 8.01 0.44 32.57
C ARG A 383 6.99 -0.57 32.01
N LEU A 384 5.68 -0.32 32.17
CA LEU A 384 4.63 -1.18 31.60
C LEU A 384 3.60 -0.35 30.86
N TYR A 385 3.41 -0.67 29.59
CA TYR A 385 2.38 -0.13 28.71
C TYR A 385 1.43 -1.23 28.32
N GLY A 386 0.19 -0.88 28.04
CA GLY A 386 -0.77 -1.86 27.56
C GLY A 386 -2.20 -1.54 27.93
N GLY A 387 -3.07 -2.44 27.51
CA GLY A 387 -4.49 -2.34 27.75
C GLY A 387 -5.24 -3.45 27.05
N THR A 388 -6.54 -3.42 27.24
CA THR A 388 -7.49 -4.28 26.53
C THR A 388 -8.34 -3.40 25.65
N ILE A 389 -8.43 -3.74 24.38
CA ILE A 389 -9.25 -3.03 23.40
C ILE A 389 -10.15 -4.00 22.65
N GLN A 390 -11.29 -3.51 22.18
CA GLN A 390 -12.14 -4.21 21.23
C GLN A 390 -11.84 -3.69 19.83
N VAL A 391 -11.54 -4.58 18.90
CA VAL A 391 -11.21 -4.24 17.51
C VAL A 391 -11.98 -5.15 16.57
N PRO A 392 -12.12 -4.80 15.28
CA PRO A 392 -12.73 -5.68 14.29
C PRO A 392 -12.06 -7.06 14.28
N ALA A 393 -12.86 -8.12 14.28
CA ALA A 393 -12.35 -9.50 14.26
C ALA A 393 -11.66 -9.83 12.93
N ASP A 394 -10.66 -10.72 12.99
CA ASP A 394 -9.83 -11.19 11.86
C ASP A 394 -8.94 -10.11 11.21
N MET A 395 -8.83 -8.93 11.82
CA MET A 395 -7.82 -7.93 11.42
C MET A 395 -6.42 -8.43 11.75
N SER A 396 -5.48 -8.29 10.82
CA SER A 396 -4.07 -8.57 11.07
C SER A 396 -3.27 -7.29 11.20
N PHE A 397 -2.20 -7.36 11.99
CA PHE A 397 -1.28 -6.26 12.24
C PHE A 397 0.13 -6.76 11.96
N GLU A 398 0.90 -6.00 11.19
CA GLU A 398 2.35 -6.06 11.14
C GLU A 398 2.93 -4.82 11.83
N PHE A 399 3.84 -4.99 12.79
CA PHE A 399 4.38 -3.86 13.53
C PHE A 399 5.76 -4.16 14.14
N ARG A 400 6.46 -3.08 14.49
CA ARG A 400 7.52 -3.07 15.51
C ARG A 400 7.06 -2.20 16.65
N ILE A 401 7.51 -2.50 17.86
CA ILE A 401 7.24 -1.65 19.00
C ILE A 401 7.99 -0.33 18.80
N SER A 402 7.26 0.78 18.87
CA SER A 402 7.81 2.10 18.61
C SER A 402 7.29 3.15 19.58
N ARG A 403 8.02 4.26 19.67
CA ARG A 403 7.64 5.48 20.41
C ARG A 403 7.33 6.64 19.45
N GLY A 404 7.03 6.32 18.20
CA GLY A 404 6.86 7.27 17.11
C GLY A 404 7.79 6.98 15.92
N LEU A 405 7.70 7.83 14.91
CA LEU A 405 8.45 7.69 13.66
C LEU A 405 9.97 7.69 13.91
N GLY A 406 10.69 6.73 13.32
CA GLY A 406 12.14 6.59 13.48
C GLY A 406 12.61 6.14 14.88
N LYS A 407 11.70 5.84 15.82
CA LYS A 407 12.01 5.45 17.21
C LYS A 407 11.44 4.09 17.54
N HIS A 408 12.23 3.03 17.36
CA HIS A 408 11.75 1.66 17.48
C HIS A 408 12.67 0.78 18.33
N GLU A 409 12.19 -0.42 18.64
CA GLU A 409 12.95 -1.39 19.43
C GLU A 409 14.10 -2.02 18.64
N THR A 410 15.14 -2.41 19.38
CA THR A 410 16.25 -3.24 18.89
C THR A 410 16.48 -4.41 19.84
N ASP A 411 17.19 -5.43 19.37
CA ASP A 411 17.69 -6.48 20.23
C ASP A 411 18.80 -5.95 21.17
N LYS A 412 19.20 -6.76 22.15
CA LYS A 412 20.31 -6.46 23.08
C LYS A 412 21.65 -6.05 22.43
N GLU A 413 21.87 -6.39 21.15
CA GLU A 413 23.07 -6.05 20.39
C GLU A 413 22.90 -4.76 19.59
N GLY A 414 21.73 -4.11 19.68
CA GLY A 414 21.38 -2.90 18.94
C GLY A 414 20.96 -3.18 17.50
N LYS A 415 20.66 -4.44 17.16
CA LYS A 415 20.21 -4.83 15.82
C LYS A 415 18.70 -4.66 15.69
N GLU A 416 18.26 -4.34 14.47
CA GLU A 416 16.82 -4.23 14.18
C GLU A 416 16.09 -5.55 14.47
N VAL A 417 14.99 -5.45 15.21
CA VAL A 417 14.08 -6.57 15.44
C VAL A 417 13.16 -6.72 14.21
N PRO A 418 12.96 -7.94 13.70
CA PRO A 418 11.99 -8.18 12.63
C PRO A 418 10.58 -7.70 13.01
N TYR A 419 9.83 -7.22 12.04
CA TYR A 419 8.40 -6.95 12.22
C TYR A 419 7.68 -8.19 12.76
N ARG A 420 6.82 -7.96 13.76
CA ARG A 420 5.94 -8.98 14.33
C ARG A 420 4.59 -8.94 13.65
N LYS A 421 3.93 -10.10 13.55
CA LYS A 421 2.58 -10.25 13.01
C LYS A 421 1.66 -10.94 14.00
N PHE A 422 0.42 -10.47 14.07
CA PHE A 422 -0.67 -11.23 14.70
C PHE A 422 -1.98 -10.95 13.96
N THR A 423 -2.88 -11.93 14.02
CA THR A 423 -4.28 -11.80 13.59
C THR A 423 -5.15 -11.82 14.83
N ILE A 424 -6.12 -10.90 14.88
CA ILE A 424 -7.02 -10.78 16.00
C ILE A 424 -7.91 -12.02 16.13
N THR A 425 -7.86 -12.65 17.29
CA THR A 425 -8.81 -13.66 17.76
C THR A 425 -9.38 -13.22 19.10
N ASP A 426 -10.65 -13.54 19.39
CA ASP A 426 -11.27 -13.12 20.65
C ASP A 426 -10.55 -13.68 21.87
N GLY A 427 -10.26 -12.80 22.85
CA GLY A 427 -9.49 -13.14 24.04
C GLY A 427 -7.99 -13.27 23.84
N LEU A 428 -7.44 -12.80 22.72
CA LEU A 428 -6.00 -12.81 22.46
C LEU A 428 -5.24 -11.96 23.50
N VAL A 429 -4.21 -12.53 24.13
CA VAL A 429 -3.33 -11.83 25.06
C VAL A 429 -1.90 -11.89 24.56
N LEU A 430 -1.31 -10.72 24.28
CA LEU A 430 0.05 -10.56 23.78
C LEU A 430 0.93 -9.89 24.85
N ASN A 431 2.10 -10.46 25.11
CA ASN A 431 3.07 -9.92 26.06
C ASN A 431 4.41 -9.77 25.36
N TYR A 432 4.97 -8.56 25.39
CA TYR A 432 6.26 -8.25 24.80
C TYR A 432 7.18 -7.59 25.81
N GLU A 433 8.49 -7.74 25.59
CA GLU A 433 9.53 -7.04 26.32
C GLU A 433 10.47 -6.38 25.31
N VAL A 434 10.64 -5.07 25.44
CA VAL A 434 11.63 -4.30 24.69
C VAL A 434 12.96 -4.43 25.43
N GLU A 435 14.01 -4.83 24.71
CA GLU A 435 15.36 -4.94 25.27
C GLU A 435 16.09 -3.60 25.18
N HIS A 436 16.12 -3.02 23.97
CA HIS A 436 16.79 -1.75 23.67
C HIS A 436 15.97 -0.87 22.75
N TRP A 437 16.34 0.42 22.70
CA TRP A 437 15.76 1.41 21.80
C TRP A 437 16.82 1.91 20.84
N ILE A 438 16.38 2.16 19.61
CA ILE A 438 17.07 3.08 18.70
C ILE A 438 16.24 4.36 18.61
N ASP A 439 16.86 5.47 18.98
CA ASP A 439 16.35 6.82 18.73
C ASP A 439 17.22 7.39 17.62
N CYS A 440 16.73 7.39 16.38
CA CYS A 440 17.42 8.13 15.33
C CYS A 440 17.26 9.64 15.62
N PRO A 441 18.36 10.42 15.71
CA PRO A 441 18.24 11.86 15.90
C PRO A 441 17.54 12.50 14.70
N LEU A 442 16.75 13.54 14.96
CA LEU A 442 16.02 14.31 13.95
C LEU A 442 16.93 15.18 13.05
N GLU A 443 18.24 15.18 13.27
CA GLU A 443 19.18 16.08 12.61
C GLU A 443 20.46 15.37 12.15
N ASN A 444 20.70 15.41 10.84
CA ASN A 444 21.99 15.55 10.13
C ASN A 444 23.22 14.67 10.46
N GLU A 445 23.17 13.69 11.35
CA GLU A 445 24.29 12.78 11.57
C GLU A 445 24.06 11.40 10.94
N VAL A 446 24.90 11.07 9.96
CA VAL A 446 24.96 9.79 9.26
C VAL A 446 25.26 8.67 10.27
N CYS A 447 24.28 7.84 10.58
CA CYS A 447 24.52 6.54 11.20
C CYS A 447 24.79 5.50 10.11
N LEU A 448 25.99 4.90 10.15
CA LEU A 448 26.56 3.96 9.18
C LEU A 448 25.90 2.58 9.18
#